data_AF-A0A8T8K5D3-F1
#
_entry.id   AF-A0A8T8K5D3-F1
#
_cell.length_a   1.000
_cell.length_b   1.000
_cell.length_c   1.000
_cell.angle_alpha   90.00
_cell.angle_beta   90.00
_cell.angle_gamma   90.00
#
_symmetry.space_group_name_H-M   'P 1'
#
loop_
_entity.id
_entity.type
_entity.pdbx_description
1 polymer ?
#
loop_
_entity_poly.entity_id
_entity_poly.type
_entity_poly.pdbx_seq_one_letter_code
_entity_poly.pdbx_strand_id
1 'polypeptide(L)'
;MKVKIIDSGFNEDKKLNYVQYRVSELDKSSLEKLLSELEEEIKKDSDDLLITIYHPPEYFPLGSDEAQIRMEDFISREEIEMNIFLSSFLQED
;
A
#
# COMPACT_ATOMS: atom_id res chain seq x y z
N MET A 1 0.63 10.97 8.91
CA MET A 1 0.76 9.86 7.95
C MET A 1 -0.30 9.98 6.88
N LYS A 2 0.17 10.09 5.62
CA LYS A 2 -0.66 10.18 4.43
C LYS A 2 -0.30 9.03 3.51
N VAL A 3 -1.31 8.33 2.98
CA VAL A 3 -1.14 7.20 2.07
C VAL A 3 -1.73 7.57 0.71
N LYS A 4 -1.00 7.26 -0.36
CA LYS A 4 -1.44 7.47 -1.74
C LYS A 4 -1.05 6.28 -2.61
N ILE A 5 -1.96 5.78 -3.45
CA ILE A 5 -1.60 4.83 -4.49
C ILE A 5 -0.84 5.61 -5.58
N ILE A 6 0.32 5.10 -5.96
CA ILE A 6 1.16 5.71 -7.01
C ILE A 6 1.31 4.83 -8.24
N ASP A 7 1.12 3.52 -8.08
CA ASP A 7 1.14 2.56 -9.19
C ASP A 7 0.37 1.30 -8.81
N SER A 8 -0.11 0.58 -9.82
CA SER A 8 -0.75 -0.73 -9.65
C SER A 8 -0.71 -1.49 -10.96
N GLY A 9 -0.59 -2.81 -10.90
CA GLY A 9 -0.55 -3.62 -12.10
C GLY A 9 -0.32 -5.10 -11.83
N PHE A 10 0.21 -5.79 -12.82
CA PHE A 10 0.56 -7.20 -12.72
C PHE A 10 2.08 -7.39 -12.80
N ASN A 11 2.63 -8.15 -11.86
CA ASN A 11 4.03 -8.53 -11.86
C ASN A 11 4.16 -9.93 -12.49
N GLU A 12 4.73 -9.98 -13.70
CA GLU A 12 4.90 -11.23 -14.47
C GLU A 12 5.81 -12.25 -13.77
N ASP A 13 6.87 -11.80 -13.11
CA ASP A 13 7.84 -12.68 -12.44
C ASP A 13 7.21 -13.39 -11.24
N LYS A 14 6.42 -12.66 -10.44
CA LYS A 14 5.72 -13.19 -9.27
C LYS A 14 4.36 -13.80 -9.62
N LYS A 15 3.84 -13.54 -10.82
CA LYS A 15 2.47 -13.88 -11.27
C LYS A 15 1.38 -13.39 -10.32
N LEU A 16 1.57 -12.20 -9.75
CA LEU A 16 0.65 -11.58 -8.80
C LEU A 16 0.34 -10.14 -9.24
N ASN A 17 -0.85 -9.67 -8.91
CA ASN A 17 -1.13 -8.24 -9.01
C ASN A 17 -0.42 -7.50 -7.88
N TYR A 18 -0.19 -6.21 -8.06
CA TYR A 18 0.39 -5.37 -7.03
C TYR A 18 -0.31 -4.02 -6.95
N VAL A 19 -0.29 -3.44 -5.76
CA VAL A 19 -0.54 -2.03 -5.53
C VAL A 19 0.66 -1.45 -4.82
N GLN A 20 1.15 -0.32 -5.32
CA GLN A 20 2.24 0.42 -4.72
C GLN A 20 1.72 1.71 -4.10
N TYR A 21 2.03 1.86 -2.82
CA TYR A 21 1.66 2.99 -1.99
C TYR A 21 2.86 3.87 -1.72
N ARG A 22 2.68 5.18 -1.79
CA ARG A 22 3.55 6.15 -1.14
C ARG A 22 2.96 6.52 0.21
N VAL A 23 3.76 6.34 1.25
CA VAL A 23 3.44 6.75 2.61
C VAL A 23 4.36 7.90 3.00
N SER A 24 3.75 9.06 3.27
CA SER A 24 4.46 10.29 3.61
C SER A 24 4.01 10.82 4.97
N GLU A 25 4.70 11.84 5.47
CA GLU A 25 4.39 12.48 6.77
C GLU A 25 4.44 11.47 7.93
N LEU A 26 5.45 10.59 7.90
CA LEU A 26 5.81 9.71 9.00
C LEU A 26 6.80 10.42 9.91
N ASP A 27 6.64 10.28 11.22
CA ASP A 27 7.72 10.61 12.13
C ASP A 27 8.83 9.53 12.07
N LYS A 28 10.01 9.87 12.60
CA LYS A 28 11.18 8.99 12.52
C LYS A 28 10.95 7.62 13.17
N SER A 29 10.24 7.56 14.28
CA SER A 29 10.01 6.28 15.00
C SER A 29 9.08 5.36 14.21
N SER A 30 8.00 5.92 13.64
CA SER A 30 7.08 5.20 12.77
C SER A 30 7.79 4.68 11.50
N LEU A 31 8.64 5.52 10.89
CA LEU A 31 9.40 5.12 9.70
C LEU A 31 10.37 3.98 10.00
N GLU A 32 11.09 4.04 11.13
CA GLU A 32 12.03 2.99 11.54
C GLU A 32 11.30 1.67 11.84
N LYS A 33 10.17 1.72 12.57
CA LYS A 33 9.36 0.54 12.89
C LYS A 33 8.84 -0.15 11.62
N LEU A 34 8.26 0.61 10.68
CA LEU A 34 7.78 0.05 9.42
C LEU A 34 8.92 -0.58 8.60
N LEU A 35 10.09 0.05 8.54
CA LEU A 35 11.23 -0.52 7.81
C LEU A 35 11.78 -1.80 8.43
N SER A 36 11.68 -1.98 9.74
CA SER A 36 12.23 -3.15 10.44
C SER A 36 11.24 -4.30 10.59
N GLU A 37 9.95 -4.01 10.74
CA GLU A 37 8.96 -5.00 11.19
C GLU A 37 7.89 -5.32 10.15
N LEU A 38 7.60 -4.43 9.19
CA LEU A 38 6.58 -4.71 8.19
C LEU A 38 7.12 -5.70 7.16
N GLU A 39 6.53 -6.89 7.08
CA GLU A 39 6.94 -7.99 6.21
C GLU A 39 6.53 -7.81 4.74
N GLU A 40 6.58 -6.59 4.22
CA GLU A 40 6.21 -6.24 2.85
C GLU A 40 7.42 -5.76 2.03
N GLU A 41 7.26 -5.64 0.72
CA GLU A 41 8.30 -5.06 -0.13
C GLU A 41 8.33 -3.53 0.05
N ILE A 42 9.27 -3.07 0.87
CA ILE A 42 9.42 -1.66 1.24
C ILE A 42 10.70 -1.07 0.67
N LYS A 43 10.58 0.12 0.09
CA LYS A 43 11.71 0.93 -0.34
C LYS A 43 11.60 2.32 0.27
N LYS A 44 12.67 2.75 0.94
CA LYS A 44 12.78 4.13 1.42
C LYS A 44 13.06 5.08 0.25
N ASP A 45 12.27 6.15 0.15
CA ASP A 45 12.43 7.23 -0.82
C ASP A 45 12.49 8.57 -0.07
N SER A 46 13.69 9.01 0.28
CA SER A 46 13.93 10.19 1.13
C SER A 46 13.25 10.07 2.51
N ASP A 47 12.21 10.87 2.78
CA ASP A 47 11.42 10.85 4.01
C ASP A 47 10.09 10.06 3.85
N ASP A 48 9.86 9.49 2.67
CA ASP A 48 8.69 8.69 2.35
C ASP A 48 9.05 7.19 2.28
N LEU A 49 8.03 6.35 2.40
CA LEU A 49 8.12 4.91 2.14
C LEU A 49 7.30 4.56 0.90
N LEU A 50 7.89 3.74 0.03
CA LEU A 50 7.18 3.03 -1.03
C LEU A 50 6.92 1.61 -0.56
N ILE A 51 5.66 1.25 -0.42
CA ILE A 51 5.23 -0.08 0.03
C ILE A 51 4.52 -0.76 -1.13
N THR A 52 4.99 -1.94 -1.53
CA THR A 52 4.35 -2.73 -2.59
C THR A 52 3.73 -3.97 -1.98
N ILE A 53 2.41 -4.07 -2.09
CA ILE A 53 1.66 -5.24 -1.62
C ILE A 53 1.23 -6.06 -2.84
N TYR A 54 1.43 -7.38 -2.76
CA TYR A 54 1.07 -8.31 -3.82
C TYR A 54 -0.22 -9.05 -3.49
N HIS A 55 -1.10 -9.17 -4.48
CA HIS A 55 -2.42 -9.78 -4.35
C HIS A 55 -2.60 -10.89 -5.40
N PRO A 56 -3.14 -12.06 -5.02
CA PRO A 56 -3.74 -12.98 -5.98
C PRO A 56 -4.84 -12.28 -6.79
N PRO A 57 -5.13 -12.72 -8.02
CA PRO A 57 -6.17 -12.11 -8.88
C PRO A 57 -7.52 -11.93 -8.20
N GLU A 58 -7.95 -12.90 -7.41
CA GLU A 58 -9.22 -12.89 -6.68
C GLU A 58 -9.30 -11.84 -5.55
N TYR A 59 -8.16 -11.31 -5.10
CA TYR A 59 -8.06 -10.32 -4.03
C TYR A 59 -7.49 -8.99 -4.50
N PHE A 60 -7.35 -8.78 -5.81
CA PHE A 60 -6.80 -7.54 -6.33
C PHE A 60 -7.84 -6.40 -6.19
N PRO A 61 -7.60 -5.37 -5.37
CA PRO A 61 -8.61 -4.38 -5.02
C PRO A 61 -9.07 -3.53 -6.21
N LEU A 62 -8.20 -3.37 -7.22
CA LEU A 62 -8.47 -2.57 -8.42
C LEU A 62 -8.82 -3.43 -9.65
N GLY A 63 -9.05 -4.74 -9.44
CA GLY A 63 -9.20 -5.72 -10.52
C GLY A 63 -10.62 -5.97 -11.02
N SER A 64 -11.66 -5.52 -10.29
CA SER A 64 -13.04 -5.84 -10.66
C SER A 64 -13.57 -4.96 -11.80
N ASP A 65 -14.57 -5.46 -12.51
CA ASP A 65 -15.26 -4.71 -13.56
C ASP A 65 -15.89 -3.42 -13.01
N GLU A 66 -16.38 -3.43 -11.76
CA GLU A 66 -16.89 -2.23 -11.10
C GLU A 66 -15.79 -1.19 -10.84
N ALA A 67 -14.57 -1.63 -10.51
CA ALA A 67 -13.43 -0.75 -10.32
C ALA A 67 -13.10 0.01 -11.61
N GLN A 68 -13.29 -0.59 -12.79
CA GLN A 68 -13.08 0.11 -14.06
C GLN A 68 -14.08 1.26 -14.31
N ILE A 69 -15.27 1.20 -13.70
CA ILE A 69 -16.31 2.24 -13.85
C ILE A 69 -16.12 3.35 -12.79
N ARG A 70 -15.66 3.00 -11.59
CA ARG A 70 -15.53 3.92 -10.45
C ARG A 70 -14.14 3.87 -9.80
N MET A 71 -13.10 3.94 -10.63
CA MET A 71 -11.72 3.75 -10.18
C MET A 71 -11.32 4.68 -9.03
N GLU A 72 -11.74 5.94 -9.06
CA GLU A 72 -11.43 6.92 -8.00
C GLU A 72 -12.01 6.52 -6.63
N ASP A 73 -13.19 5.90 -6.59
CA ASP A 73 -13.81 5.43 -5.35
C ASP A 73 -12.99 4.27 -4.75
N PHE A 74 -12.55 3.34 -5.60
CA PHE A 74 -11.73 2.20 -5.19
C PHE A 74 -10.34 2.63 -4.73
N ILE A 75 -9.69 3.55 -5.46
CA ILE A 75 -8.41 4.14 -5.04
C ILE A 75 -8.57 4.81 -3.68
N SER A 76 -9.60 5.64 -3.51
CA SER A 76 -9.84 6.35 -2.24
C SER A 76 -10.09 5.38 -1.09
N ARG A 77 -10.85 4.32 -1.34
CA ARG A 77 -11.13 3.27 -0.36
C ARG A 77 -9.85 2.53 0.03
N GLU A 78 -9.07 2.10 -0.93
CA GLU A 78 -7.84 1.35 -0.69
C GLU A 78 -6.80 2.20 0.07
N GLU A 79 -6.69 3.49 -0.26
CA GLU A 79 -5.84 4.43 0.49
C GLU A 79 -6.27 4.58 1.96
N ILE A 80 -7.59 4.56 2.23
CA ILE A 80 -8.13 4.59 3.60
C ILE A 80 -7.84 3.27 4.32
N GLU A 81 -8.10 2.14 3.66
CA GLU A 81 -7.85 0.80 4.23
C GLU A 81 -6.37 0.62 4.58
N MET A 82 -5.46 1.01 3.68
CA MET A 82 -4.02 0.96 3.92
C MET A 82 -3.58 1.92 5.04
N ASN A 83 -4.17 3.12 5.13
CA ASN A 83 -3.88 4.04 6.23
C ASN A 83 -4.29 3.46 7.59
N ILE A 84 -5.46 2.80 7.66
CA ILE A 84 -5.94 2.12 8.86
C ILE A 84 -5.01 0.97 9.21
N PHE A 85 -4.67 0.12 8.25
CA PHE A 85 -3.76 -1.01 8.45
C PHE A 85 -2.42 -0.57 9.05
N LEU A 86 -1.76 0.42 8.43
CA LEU A 86 -0.48 0.94 8.93
C LEU A 86 -0.62 1.61 10.29
N SER A 87 -1.72 2.33 10.53
CA SER A 87 -1.96 2.98 11.83
C SER A 87 -2.15 1.96 12.93
N SER A 88 -2.89 0.87 12.67
CA SER A 88 -3.05 -0.25 13.60
C SER A 88 -1.71 -0.93 13.86
N PHE A 89 -0.95 -1.25 12.82
CA PHE A 89 0.38 -1.86 12.96
C PHE A 89 1.34 -1.02 13.82
N LEU A 90 1.35 0.30 13.63
CA LEU A 90 2.20 1.20 14.41
C LEU A 90 1.80 1.26 15.90
N GLN A 91 0.53 1.05 16.21
CA GLN A 91 -0.01 1.06 17.58
C GLN A 91 0.16 -0.27 18.33
N GLU A 92 0.46 -1.37 17.65
CA GLU A 92 0.74 -2.66 18.30
C GLU A 92 2.11 -2.58 18.99
N ASP A 93 2.14 -2.65 20.34
CA ASP A 93 3.34 -2.56 21.18
C ASP A 93 4.25 -3.80 21.13
#